data_AF-A0A258GI74-F1
#
_entry.id   AF-A0A258GI74-F1
#
_cell.length_a   1.000
_cell.length_b   1.000
_cell.length_c   1.000
_cell.angle_alpha   90.00
_cell.angle_beta   90.00
_cell.angle_gamma   90.00
#
_symmetry.space_group_name_H-M   'P 1'
#
loop_
_entity.id
_entity.type
_entity.pdbx_description
1 polymer ?
#
loop_
_entity_poly.entity_id
_entity_poly.type
_entity_poly.pdbx_seq_one_letter_code
_entity_poly.pdbx_strand_id
1 'polypeptide(L)'
;MSDLHFPKPTKELVDRRHALAPDAEDAFRAFSKAVFAPGALDARTKQLIAVAVAHVTQCPWCIEGHVKAARREGASGEEIMEAIWVAAEMRAGAAWAHSLKTVELIAGSGEGGA
;
A
#
# COMPACT_ATOMS: atom_id res chain seq x y z
N MET A 1 21.78 -15.16 -0.81
CA MET A 1 20.39 -14.92 -1.25
C MET A 1 20.45 -14.00 -2.46
N SER A 2 20.88 -14.55 -3.60
CA SER A 2 21.23 -13.77 -4.80
C SER A 2 20.21 -13.91 -5.93
N ASP A 3 19.20 -14.77 -5.75
CA ASP A 3 18.24 -15.16 -6.79
C ASP A 3 16.83 -14.59 -6.55
N LEU A 4 16.70 -13.53 -5.75
CA LEU A 4 15.43 -12.82 -5.63
C LEU A 4 15.23 -11.93 -6.87
N HIS A 5 14.65 -12.51 -7.91
CA HIS A 5 14.33 -11.83 -9.16
C HIS A 5 12.85 -11.43 -9.21
N PHE A 6 12.58 -10.14 -9.38
CA PHE A 6 11.25 -9.62 -9.65
C PHE A 6 11.08 -9.43 -11.16
N PRO A 7 10.36 -10.32 -11.87
CA PRO A 7 10.26 -10.23 -13.31
C PRO A 7 9.43 -9.01 -13.72
N LYS A 8 9.74 -8.46 -14.89
CA LYS A 8 8.82 -7.54 -15.55
C LYS A 8 7.58 -8.32 -16.01
N PRO A 9 6.37 -7.74 -15.93
CA PRO A 9 5.18 -8.37 -16.47
C PRO A 9 5.32 -8.55 -17.99
N THR A 10 5.46 -9.79 -18.46
CA THR A 10 5.37 -10.14 -19.89
C THR A 10 3.98 -10.70 -20.19
N LYS A 11 3.56 -10.66 -21.45
CA LYS A 11 2.29 -11.28 -21.87
C LYS A 11 2.22 -12.75 -21.46
N GLU A 12 3.30 -13.51 -21.68
CA GLU A 12 3.38 -14.92 -21.31
C GLU A 12 3.15 -15.14 -19.81
N LEU A 13 3.82 -14.36 -18.94
CA LEU A 13 3.64 -14.48 -17.49
C LEU A 13 2.23 -14.08 -17.05
N VAL A 14 1.65 -13.05 -17.68
CA VAL A 14 0.27 -12.61 -17.40
C VAL A 14 -0.75 -13.66 -17.83
N ASP A 15 -0.62 -14.21 -19.04
CA ASP A 15 -1.51 -15.25 -19.56
C ASP A 15 -1.38 -16.53 -18.71
N ARG A 16 -0.16 -16.90 -18.31
CA ARG A 16 0.08 -18.04 -17.43
C ARG A 16 -0.55 -17.85 -16.06
N ARG A 17 -0.42 -16.66 -15.45
CA ARG A 17 -1.06 -16.33 -14.16
C ARG A 17 -2.58 -16.47 -14.26
N HIS A 18 -3.19 -15.93 -15.31
CA HIS A 18 -4.63 -16.05 -15.52
C HIS A 18 -5.05 -17.51 -15.73
N ALA A 19 -4.34 -18.26 -16.58
CA ALA A 19 -4.63 -19.67 -16.83
C ALA A 19 -4.55 -20.56 -15.58
N LEU A 20 -3.76 -20.17 -14.58
CA LEU A 20 -3.65 -20.90 -13.31
C LEU A 20 -4.82 -20.61 -12.34
N ALA A 21 -5.50 -19.46 -12.46
CA ALA A 21 -6.59 -19.06 -11.58
C ALA A 21 -7.52 -18.01 -12.26
N PRO A 22 -8.27 -18.40 -13.32
CA PRO A 22 -8.97 -17.45 -14.18
C PRO A 22 -10.07 -16.69 -13.44
N ASP A 23 -10.96 -17.40 -12.74
CA ASP A 23 -12.09 -16.79 -12.05
C ASP A 23 -11.65 -15.81 -10.96
N ALA A 24 -10.59 -16.16 -10.22
CA ALA A 24 -10.05 -15.30 -9.17
C ALA A 24 -9.38 -14.04 -9.75
N GLU A 25 -8.60 -14.18 -10.84
CA GLU A 25 -7.98 -13.04 -11.51
C GLU A 25 -9.03 -12.13 -12.16
N ASP A 26 -10.06 -12.68 -12.79
CA ASP A 26 -11.14 -11.90 -13.43
C ASP A 26 -11.97 -11.14 -12.39
N ALA A 27 -12.29 -11.78 -11.28
CA ALA A 27 -12.95 -11.12 -10.14
C ALA A 27 -12.08 -9.98 -9.57
N PHE A 28 -10.77 -10.22 -9.40
CA PHE A 28 -9.85 -9.18 -8.93
C PHE A 28 -9.75 -8.00 -9.91
N ARG A 29 -9.69 -8.25 -11.22
CA ARG A 29 -9.66 -7.21 -12.26
C ARG A 29 -10.93 -6.38 -12.26
N ALA A 30 -12.10 -7.02 -12.14
CA ALA A 30 -13.38 -6.33 -12.04
C ALA A 30 -13.45 -5.46 -10.77
N PHE A 31 -13.03 -6.01 -9.62
CA PHE A 31 -12.94 -5.28 -8.36
C PHE A 31 -11.99 -4.08 -8.46
N SER A 32 -10.78 -4.28 -8.97
CA SER A 32 -9.78 -3.22 -9.15
C SER A 32 -10.32 -2.08 -10.01
N LYS A 33 -10.96 -2.40 -11.13
CA LYS A 33 -11.62 -1.40 -11.99
C LYS A 33 -12.70 -0.61 -11.24
N ALA A 34 -13.55 -1.29 -10.48
CA ALA A 34 -14.62 -0.66 -9.72
C ALA A 34 -14.08 0.26 -8.61
N VAL A 35 -13.05 -0.18 -7.89
CA VAL A 35 -12.41 0.60 -6.81
C VAL A 35 -11.82 1.90 -7.33
N PHE A 36 -11.14 1.88 -8.48
CA PHE A 36 -10.48 3.07 -9.03
C PHE A 36 -11.36 3.95 -9.93
N ALA A 37 -12.60 3.54 -10.24
CA ALA A 37 -13.56 4.40 -10.92
C ALA A 37 -13.91 5.63 -10.05
N PRO A 38 -14.08 6.83 -10.62
CA PRO A 38 -14.46 8.01 -9.84
C PRO A 38 -15.83 7.85 -9.17
N GLY A 39 -16.00 8.46 -7.99
CA GLY A 39 -17.23 8.45 -7.22
C GLY A 39 -17.22 9.59 -6.21
N ALA A 40 -17.54 9.31 -4.93
CA ALA A 40 -17.41 10.30 -3.86
C ALA A 40 -15.97 10.82 -3.70
N LEU A 41 -14.97 10.00 -4.05
CA LEU A 41 -13.59 10.42 -4.28
C LEU A 41 -13.29 10.36 -5.77
N ASP A 42 -12.60 11.37 -6.29
CA ASP A 42 -12.12 11.38 -7.67
C ASP A 42 -10.99 10.34 -7.88
N ALA A 43 -10.65 10.07 -9.14
CA ALA A 43 -9.63 9.08 -9.48
C ALA A 43 -8.23 9.49 -8.96
N ARG A 44 -7.91 10.79 -8.98
CA ARG A 44 -6.63 11.35 -8.51
C ARG A 44 -6.44 11.09 -7.01
N THR A 45 -7.43 11.43 -6.18
CA THR A 45 -7.43 11.18 -4.73
C THR A 45 -7.28 9.69 -4.44
N LYS A 46 -8.00 8.82 -5.17
CA LYS A 46 -7.84 7.37 -5.00
C LYS A 46 -6.43 6.89 -5.35
N GLN A 47 -5.80 7.45 -6.37
CA GLN A 47 -4.41 7.10 -6.70
C GLN A 47 -3.42 7.64 -5.65
N LEU A 48 -3.63 8.83 -5.08
CA LEU A 48 -2.79 9.33 -3.98
C LEU A 48 -2.89 8.44 -2.74
N ILE A 49 -4.10 7.97 -2.38
CA ILE A 49 -4.28 6.97 -1.33
C ILE A 49 -3.53 5.68 -1.68
N ALA A 50 -3.63 5.21 -2.93
CA ALA A 50 -2.93 4.00 -3.37
C ALA A 50 -1.39 4.15 -3.33
N VAL A 51 -0.86 5.34 -3.65
CA VAL A 51 0.57 5.66 -3.49
C VAL A 51 0.98 5.55 -2.03
N ALA A 52 0.22 6.12 -1.10
CA ALA A 52 0.49 6.03 0.34
C ALA A 52 0.50 4.55 0.80
N VAL A 53 -0.53 3.79 0.44
CA VAL A 53 -0.64 2.37 0.78
C VAL A 53 0.50 1.56 0.17
N ALA A 54 0.89 1.82 -1.08
CA ALA A 54 1.99 1.12 -1.75
C ALA A 54 3.34 1.28 -1.01
N HIS A 55 3.57 2.43 -0.38
CA HIS A 55 4.75 2.67 0.45
C HIS A 55 4.66 1.96 1.81
N VAL A 56 3.46 1.88 2.41
CA VAL A 56 3.23 1.11 3.64
C VAL A 56 3.44 -0.39 3.39
N THR A 57 2.97 -0.92 2.26
CA THR A 57 3.16 -2.33 1.88
C THR A 57 4.52 -2.61 1.22
N GLN A 58 5.32 -1.56 0.98
CA GLN A 58 6.67 -1.63 0.41
C GLN A 58 6.74 -2.42 -0.91
N CYS A 59 5.71 -2.31 -1.75
CA CYS A 59 5.59 -3.06 -3.00
C CYS A 59 6.15 -2.24 -4.17
N PRO A 60 7.31 -2.60 -4.76
CA PRO A 60 7.95 -1.79 -5.81
C PRO A 60 7.08 -1.65 -7.07
N TRP A 61 6.39 -2.72 -7.48
CA TRP A 61 5.46 -2.66 -8.62
C TRP A 61 4.24 -1.77 -8.34
N CYS A 62 3.74 -1.79 -7.10
CA CYS A 62 2.61 -0.98 -6.69
C CYS A 62 3.00 0.50 -6.63
N ILE A 63 4.20 0.81 -6.11
CA ILE A 63 4.76 2.16 -6.09
C ILE A 63 4.86 2.68 -7.53
N GLU A 64 5.50 1.94 -8.42
CA GLU A 64 5.67 2.36 -9.81
C GLU A 64 4.32 2.54 -10.52
N GLY A 65 3.40 1.57 -10.36
CA GLY A 65 2.09 1.57 -11.00
C GLY A 65 1.21 2.74 -10.55
N HIS A 66 1.07 2.95 -9.24
CA HIS A 66 0.20 3.98 -8.69
C HIS A 66 0.78 5.39 -8.82
N VAL A 67 2.11 5.57 -8.77
CA VAL A 67 2.72 6.86 -9.10
C VAL A 67 2.44 7.24 -10.56
N LYS A 68 2.61 6.30 -11.50
CA LYS A 68 2.28 6.54 -12.91
C LYS A 68 0.81 6.84 -13.12
N ALA A 69 -0.08 6.12 -12.43
CA ALA A 69 -1.51 6.36 -12.51
C ALA A 69 -1.90 7.72 -11.90
N ALA A 70 -1.39 8.08 -10.72
CA ALA A 70 -1.62 9.39 -10.09
C ALA A 70 -1.21 10.54 -11.02
N ARG A 71 -0.04 10.44 -11.66
CA ARG A 71 0.43 11.41 -12.65
C ARG A 71 -0.50 11.52 -13.86
N ARG A 72 -1.05 10.41 -14.35
CA ARG A 72 -2.02 10.41 -15.46
C ARG A 72 -3.33 11.10 -15.08
N GLU A 73 -3.74 10.99 -13.82
CA GLU A 73 -4.89 11.71 -13.25
C GLU A 73 -4.57 13.16 -12.85
N GLY A 74 -3.39 13.68 -13.21
CA GLY A 74 -3.01 15.08 -12.98
C GLY A 74 -2.41 15.40 -11.62
N ALA A 75 -2.04 14.38 -10.81
CA ALA A 75 -1.38 14.63 -9.53
C ALA A 75 -0.01 15.32 -9.70
N SER A 76 0.24 16.35 -8.90
CA SER A 76 1.53 17.04 -8.87
C SER A 76 2.61 16.20 -8.18
N GLY A 77 3.87 16.61 -8.30
CA GLY A 77 4.96 15.94 -7.58
C GLY A 77 4.85 16.17 -6.07
N GLU A 78 4.41 17.36 -5.69
CA GLU A 78 4.14 17.79 -4.32
C GLU A 78 3.00 16.98 -3.70
N GLU A 79 1.87 16.81 -4.38
CA GLU A 79 0.74 16.00 -3.89
C GLU A 79 1.16 14.53 -3.65
N ILE A 80 1.93 13.95 -4.57
CA ILE A 80 2.48 12.59 -4.44
C ILE A 80 3.42 12.51 -3.22
N MET A 81 4.29 13.50 -3.05
CA MET A 81 5.22 13.48 -1.93
C MET A 81 4.54 13.69 -0.58
N GLU A 82 3.51 14.53 -0.52
CA GLU A 82 2.70 14.71 0.68
C GLU A 82 2.03 13.40 1.09
N ALA A 83 1.45 12.65 0.14
CA ALA A 83 0.87 11.33 0.41
C ALA A 83 1.90 10.33 0.98
N ILE A 84 3.14 10.38 0.52
CA ILE A 84 4.24 9.53 1.03
C ILE A 84 4.64 9.94 2.46
N TRP A 85 4.71 11.23 2.76
CA TRP A 85 5.00 11.69 4.11
C TRP A 85 3.88 11.36 5.10
N VAL A 86 2.62 11.41 4.67
CA VAL A 86 1.48 10.89 5.45
C VAL A 86 1.68 9.40 5.74
N ALA A 87 2.06 8.59 4.75
CA ALA A 87 2.35 7.17 4.96
C ALA A 87 3.53 6.94 5.93
N ALA A 88 4.57 7.78 5.86
CA ALA A 88 5.72 7.70 6.75
C ALA A 88 5.36 8.03 8.20
N GLU A 89 4.59 9.11 8.42
CA GLU A 89 4.05 9.48 9.72
C GLU A 89 3.22 8.33 10.28
N MET A 90 2.27 7.78 9.52
CA MET A 90 1.41 6.68 9.99
C MET A 90 2.20 5.45 10.46
N ARG A 91 3.31 5.13 9.79
CA ARG A 91 4.21 4.04 10.23
C ARG A 91 4.97 4.37 11.52
N ALA A 92 5.47 5.59 11.66
CA ALA A 92 6.17 6.03 12.86
C ALA A 92 5.20 6.18 14.06
N GLY A 93 4.05 6.81 13.81
CA GLY A 93 2.97 7.02 14.75
C GLY A 93 2.41 5.72 15.31
N ALA A 94 2.32 4.65 14.50
CA ALA A 94 1.93 3.33 15.00
C ALA A 94 2.90 2.79 16.08
N ALA A 95 4.22 2.92 15.86
CA ALA A 95 5.20 2.52 16.87
C ALA A 95 5.13 3.40 18.13
N TRP A 96 4.97 4.72 17.94
CA TRP A 96 4.84 5.67 19.03
C TRP A 96 3.58 5.41 19.87
N ALA A 97 2.41 5.23 19.26
CA ALA A 97 1.16 4.95 19.94
C ALA A 97 1.20 3.62 20.69
N HIS A 98 1.77 2.57 20.07
CA HIS A 98 1.91 1.27 20.72
C HIS A 98 2.92 1.26 21.87
N SER A 99 3.79 2.27 22.01
CA SER A 99 4.69 2.38 23.16
C SER A 99 3.95 2.44 24.50
N LEU A 100 2.70 2.92 24.52
CA LEU A 100 1.86 2.89 25.71
C LEU A 100 1.64 1.48 26.25
N LYS A 101 1.58 0.46 25.37
CA LYS A 101 1.48 -0.93 25.81
C LYS A 101 2.73 -1.35 26.58
N THR A 102 3.90 -0.91 26.14
CA THR A 102 5.16 -1.14 26.85
C THR A 102 5.19 -0.39 28.18
N VAL A 103 4.73 0.87 28.23
CA VAL A 103 4.66 1.64 29.47
C VAL A 103 3.75 0.95 30.51
N GLU A 104 2.58 0.45 30.09
CA GLU A 104 1.69 -0.34 30.93
C GLU A 104 2.39 -1.59 31.50
N LEU A 105 3.08 -2.35 30.65
CA LEU A 105 3.79 -3.57 31.06
C LEU A 105 4.93 -3.27 32.05
N ILE A 106 5.67 -2.18 31.86
CA ILE A 106 6.75 -1.77 32.77
C ILE A 106 6.17 -1.31 34.13
N ALA A 107 5.08 -0.54 34.11
CA ALA A 107 4.41 -0.07 35.32
C ALA A 107 3.77 -1.23 36.13
N GLY A 108 3.18 -2.23 35.45
CA GLY A 108 2.55 -3.39 36.06
C GLY A 108 3.49 -4.42 36.69
N SER A 109 4.81 -4.25 36.56
CA SER A 109 5.83 -5.07 37.23
C SER A 109 6.27 -4.54 38.61
N GLY A 110 5.65 -3.45 39.11
CA GLY A 110 6.09 -2.73 40.31
C GLY A 110 5.22 -2.86 41.57
N GLU A 111 4.03 -3.45 41.53
CA GLU A 111 3.13 -3.49 42.70
C GLU A 111 2.49 -4.87 42.86
N GLY A 112 3.14 -5.72 43.66
CA GLY A 112 2.66 -7.05 44.01
C GLY A 112 3.63 -7.79 44.94
N GLY A 113 3.90 -7.22 46.12
CA GLY A 113 4.80 -7.84 47.10
C GLY A 113 4.98 -7.10 48.42
N ALA A 114 3.88 -6.69 49.07
CA ALA A 114 3.76 -6.51 50.51
C ALA A 114 2.34 -6.89 50.94
#